data_AF-A0A6N7M2B4-F1
#
_entry.id   AF-A0A6N7M2B4-F1
#
_cell.length_a   1.000
_cell.length_b   1.000
_cell.length_c   1.000
_cell.angle_alpha   90.00
_cell.angle_beta   90.00
_cell.angle_gamma   90.00
#
_symmetry.space_group_name_H-M   'P 1'
#
loop_
_entity.id
_entity.type
_entity.pdbx_description
1 polymer ?
#
loop_
_entity_poly.entity_id
_entity_poly.type
_entity_poly.pdbx_seq_one_letter_code
_entity_poly.pdbx_strand_id
1 'polypeptide(L)'
;MLYLYWEGYEYEAAEASFDLIIRRTLKCYTPLLELQNYHLESFKSGSSPAKTVSKIFLKITDADGTPINTEVMGAAVGLGPVEALDGSLRDALSPHHPFLSHIKLSDYAVRVLDPERAAAARVRVFITCFDGQRNWGTVGVSENIVEASWQALVDSIEYYFNNYVLENGIN
;
A
#
# COMPACT_ATOMS: atom_id res chain seq x y z
N MET A 1 -31.61 1.92 -0.01
CA MET A 1 -31.74 0.92 -1.09
C MET A 1 -30.33 0.57 -1.52
N LEU A 2 -29.71 -0.40 -0.82
CA LEU A 2 -28.38 -0.90 -1.14
C LEU A 2 -28.50 -1.79 -2.38
N TYR A 3 -27.76 -1.48 -3.45
CA TYR A 3 -27.61 -2.40 -4.57
C TYR A 3 -26.50 -3.40 -4.24
N LEU A 4 -26.91 -4.61 -3.84
CA LEU A 4 -26.10 -5.82 -3.98
C LEU A 4 -26.03 -6.15 -5.48
N TYR A 5 -24.84 -6.11 -6.08
CA TYR A 5 -24.61 -6.71 -7.38
C TYR A 5 -23.96 -8.08 -7.22
N TRP A 6 -24.67 -9.07 -7.76
CA TRP A 6 -24.36 -10.49 -7.76
C TRP A 6 -23.58 -10.85 -9.02
N GLU A 7 -22.26 -10.94 -8.91
CA GLU A 7 -21.37 -11.81 -9.70
C GLU A 7 -20.13 -12.14 -8.83
N GLY A 8 -20.30 -13.02 -7.85
CA GLY A 8 -19.23 -13.88 -7.31
C GLY A 8 -17.97 -13.31 -6.61
N TYR A 9 -17.61 -12.02 -6.66
CA TYR A 9 -16.28 -11.56 -6.19
C TYR A 9 -16.20 -10.13 -5.60
N GLU A 10 -17.19 -9.67 -4.83
CA GLU A 10 -17.10 -8.35 -4.15
C GLU A 10 -17.12 -8.41 -2.60
N TYR A 11 -16.93 -9.59 -2.01
CA TYR A 11 -16.79 -9.74 -0.54
C TYR A 11 -15.35 -9.96 -0.05
N GLU A 12 -14.38 -10.21 -0.94
CA GLU A 12 -12.95 -10.34 -0.57
C GLU A 12 -12.21 -8.99 -0.51
N ALA A 13 -12.88 -7.90 -0.88
CA ALA A 13 -12.29 -6.58 -0.99
C ALA A 13 -12.04 -5.97 0.40
N ALA A 14 -10.84 -6.22 0.95
CA ALA A 14 -10.22 -5.60 2.15
C ALA A 14 -10.17 -6.42 3.46
N GLU A 15 -10.19 -7.75 3.41
CA GLU A 15 -10.01 -8.58 4.61
C GLU A 15 -8.74 -8.23 5.40
N ALA A 16 -7.65 -7.92 4.70
CA ALA A 16 -6.37 -7.61 5.33
C ALA A 16 -6.38 -6.26 6.06
N SER A 17 -7.03 -5.24 5.49
CA SER A 17 -7.22 -3.96 6.20
C SER A 17 -8.09 -4.13 7.45
N PHE A 18 -9.10 -5.00 7.41
CA PHE A 18 -9.92 -5.30 8.58
C PHE A 18 -9.15 -6.06 9.67
N ASP A 19 -8.35 -7.06 9.31
CA ASP A 19 -7.43 -7.77 10.22
C ASP A 19 -6.50 -6.77 10.94
N LEU A 20 -5.87 -5.88 10.19
CA LEU A 20 -4.97 -4.86 10.76
C LEU A 20 -5.69 -3.91 11.71
N ILE A 21 -6.94 -3.51 11.42
CA ILE A 21 -7.75 -2.70 12.35
C ILE A 21 -7.99 -3.44 13.67
N ILE A 22 -8.32 -4.73 13.60
CA ILE A 22 -8.50 -5.57 14.79
C ILE A 22 -7.18 -5.65 15.57
N ARG A 23 -6.06 -5.95 14.91
CA ARG A 23 -4.75 -6.07 15.56
C ARG A 23 -4.31 -4.76 16.23
N ARG A 24 -4.50 -3.63 15.55
CA ARG A 24 -4.26 -2.28 16.10
C ARG A 24 -5.13 -2.03 17.35
N THR A 25 -6.40 -2.44 17.31
CA THR A 25 -7.35 -2.31 18.45
C THR A 25 -6.93 -3.19 19.64
N LEU A 26 -6.47 -4.41 19.37
CA LEU A 26 -6.02 -5.37 20.37
C LEU A 26 -4.57 -5.15 20.82
N LYS A 27 -3.86 -4.16 20.25
CA LYS A 27 -2.44 -3.86 20.50
C LYS A 27 -1.50 -5.05 20.23
N CYS A 28 -1.86 -5.91 19.28
CA CYS A 28 -1.05 -7.03 18.79
C CYS A 28 -0.56 -6.81 17.35
N TYR A 29 -0.32 -5.54 17.01
CA TYR A 29 0.17 -5.10 15.72
C TYR A 29 1.57 -4.50 15.88
N THR A 30 2.48 -4.89 14.99
CA THR A 30 3.82 -4.32 14.87
C THR A 30 3.90 -3.53 13.57
N PRO A 31 4.13 -2.20 13.61
CA PRO A 31 4.31 -1.42 12.40
C PRO A 31 5.59 -1.83 11.70
N LEU A 32 5.55 -2.02 10.38
CA LEU A 32 6.76 -2.28 9.59
C LEU A 32 7.53 -0.99 9.34
N LEU A 33 6.80 0.11 9.21
CA LEU A 33 7.36 1.40 8.84
C LEU A 33 6.57 2.56 9.46
N GLU A 34 7.25 3.68 9.60
CA GLU A 34 6.67 4.98 9.93
C GLU A 34 7.01 5.95 8.80
N LEU A 35 5.99 6.42 8.07
CA LEU A 35 6.16 7.44 7.05
C LEU A 35 6.62 8.76 7.67
N GLN A 36 7.76 9.27 7.23
CA GLN A 36 8.17 10.64 7.54
C GLN A 36 7.61 11.61 6.49
N ASN A 37 7.86 11.34 5.21
CA ASN A 37 7.25 12.07 4.10
C ASN A 37 7.43 11.31 2.77
N TYR A 38 6.62 11.67 1.77
CA TYR A 38 6.86 11.32 0.37
C TYR A 38 6.71 12.56 -0.52
N HIS A 39 7.41 12.55 -1.64
CA HIS A 39 7.33 13.58 -2.68
C HIS A 39 7.13 12.91 -4.04
N LEU A 40 6.13 13.38 -4.78
CA LEU A 40 5.81 12.89 -6.11
C LEU A 40 5.82 14.06 -7.10
N GLU A 41 6.58 13.90 -8.18
CA GLU A 41 6.65 14.88 -9.26
C GLU A 41 6.25 14.20 -10.58
N SER A 42 5.07 14.56 -11.09
CA SER A 42 4.60 14.11 -12.41
C SER A 42 4.96 15.12 -13.49
N PHE A 43 5.60 14.66 -14.56
CA PHE A 43 5.95 15.50 -15.70
C PHE A 43 5.56 14.86 -17.03
N LYS A 44 5.14 15.70 -17.98
CA LYS A 44 4.81 15.34 -19.35
C LYS A 44 5.59 16.26 -20.28
N SER A 45 6.43 15.68 -21.14
CA SER A 45 7.20 16.45 -22.12
C SER A 45 6.68 16.18 -23.53
N GLY A 46 6.06 17.19 -24.16
CA GLY A 46 5.62 17.13 -25.57
C GLY A 46 4.84 15.85 -25.90
N SER A 47 5.38 15.04 -26.82
CA SER A 47 4.82 13.75 -27.24
C SER A 47 5.19 12.56 -26.35
N SER A 48 6.20 12.66 -25.49
CA SER A 48 6.65 11.57 -24.61
C SER A 48 5.62 11.22 -23.54
N PRO A 49 5.38 9.95 -23.18
CA PRO A 49 4.45 9.59 -22.12
C PRO A 49 4.71 10.34 -20.80
N ALA A 50 3.64 10.57 -20.02
CA ALA A 50 3.80 11.10 -18.67
C ALA A 50 4.63 10.14 -17.82
N LYS A 51 5.41 10.68 -16.90
CA LYS A 51 6.14 9.91 -15.89
C LYS A 51 5.97 10.58 -14.54
N THR A 52 6.11 9.79 -13.48
CA THR A 52 6.16 10.30 -12.11
C THR A 52 7.45 9.83 -11.46
N VAL A 53 8.17 10.76 -10.84
CA VAL A 53 9.31 10.47 -9.96
C VAL A 53 8.81 10.53 -8.52
N SER A 54 9.16 9.50 -7.74
CA SER A 54 8.85 9.41 -6.32
C SER A 54 10.12 9.42 -5.49
N LYS A 55 10.07 10.10 -4.33
CA LYS A 55 11.03 9.98 -3.24
C LYS A 55 10.26 9.79 -1.94
N ILE A 56 10.69 8.86 -1.10
CA ILE A 56 10.04 8.56 0.18
C ILE A 56 11.09 8.47 1.29
N PHE A 57 10.72 8.94 2.49
CA PHE A 57 11.53 8.86 3.70
C PHE A 57 10.73 8.14 4.78
N LEU A 58 11.32 7.09 5.34
CA LEU A 58 10.68 6.18 6.30
C LEU A 58 11.60 5.95 7.49
N LYS A 59 11.02 5.67 8.66
CA LYS A 59 11.68 4.83 9.68
C LYS A 59 11.15 3.42 9.52
N ILE A 60 11.96 2.42 9.83
CA ILE A 60 11.63 1.01 9.60
C ILE A 60 11.77 0.20 10.88
N THR A 61 11.05 -0.91 10.93
CA THR A 61 11.12 -1.91 11.99
C THR A 61 11.73 -3.16 11.40
N ASP A 62 12.71 -3.77 12.07
CA ASP A 62 13.38 -4.99 11.60
C ASP A 62 12.44 -6.20 11.56
N ALA A 63 12.87 -7.29 10.93
CA ALA A 63 12.08 -8.50 10.74
C ALA A 63 11.66 -9.17 12.07
N ASP A 64 12.38 -8.91 13.16
CA ASP A 64 12.05 -9.39 14.51
C ASP A 64 11.08 -8.48 15.28
N GLY A 65 10.66 -7.37 14.67
CA GLY A 65 9.76 -6.38 15.27
C GLY A 65 10.47 -5.26 16.03
N THR A 66 11.81 -5.18 15.99
CA THR A 66 12.58 -4.12 16.66
C THR A 66 12.63 -2.84 15.82
N PRO A 67 12.15 -1.68 16.33
CA PRO A 67 12.28 -0.42 15.60
C PRO A 67 13.75 -0.03 15.39
N ILE A 68 14.10 0.34 14.16
CA ILE A 68 15.44 0.83 13.82
C ILE A 68 15.42 2.36 13.87
N ASN A 69 16.33 2.94 14.67
CA ASN A 69 16.51 4.40 14.76
C ASN A 69 17.29 4.98 13.56
N THR A 70 16.99 4.50 12.35
CA THR A 70 17.61 4.95 11.10
C THR A 70 16.51 5.35 10.13
N GLU A 71 16.60 6.57 9.62
CA GLU A 71 15.77 6.99 8.49
C GLU A 71 16.35 6.43 7.20
N VAL A 72 15.50 5.80 6.40
CA VAL A 72 15.83 5.29 5.08
C VAL A 72 15.11 6.10 4.00
N MET A 73 15.72 6.18 2.83
CA MET A 73 15.15 6.85 1.66
C MET A 73 15.00 5.83 0.53
N GLY A 74 13.90 5.90 -0.19
CA GLY A 74 13.71 5.19 -1.45
C GLY A 74 13.32 6.13 -2.57
N ALA A 75 13.65 5.77 -3.80
CA ALA A 75 13.30 6.52 -4.99
C ALA A 75 12.93 5.61 -6.16
N ALA A 76 11.95 6.04 -6.96
CA ALA A 76 11.57 5.29 -8.16
C ALA A 76 10.96 6.21 -9.22
N VAL A 77 10.88 5.69 -10.45
CA VAL A 77 10.18 6.32 -11.57
C VAL A 77 9.13 5.35 -12.07
N GLY A 78 7.88 5.79 -12.16
CA GLY A 78 6.76 5.04 -12.69
C GLY A 78 6.01 5.80 -13.78
N LEU A 79 5.08 5.13 -14.46
CA LEU A 79 4.18 5.77 -15.43
C LEU A 79 3.13 6.65 -14.72
N GLY A 80 2.76 6.28 -13.51
CA GLY A 80 1.83 7.03 -12.66
C GLY A 80 2.33 7.20 -11.22
N PRO A 81 1.62 8.00 -10.41
CA PRO A 81 2.02 8.27 -9.03
C PRO A 81 2.00 7.01 -8.15
N VAL A 82 1.04 6.11 -8.36
CA VAL A 82 0.91 4.89 -7.54
C VAL A 82 2.05 3.92 -7.81
N GLU A 83 2.39 3.70 -9.08
CA GLU A 83 3.53 2.86 -9.47
C GLU A 83 4.85 3.43 -8.97
N ALA A 84 5.06 4.75 -9.10
CA ALA A 84 6.25 5.40 -8.58
C ALA A 84 6.33 5.31 -7.04
N LEU A 85 5.19 5.43 -6.35
CA LEU A 85 5.09 5.33 -4.90
C LEU A 85 5.41 3.92 -4.41
N ASP A 86 4.79 2.87 -4.98
CA ASP A 86 5.10 1.46 -4.67
C ASP A 86 6.56 1.14 -4.96
N GLY A 87 7.09 1.59 -6.09
CA GLY A 87 8.50 1.44 -6.44
C GLY A 87 9.43 2.06 -5.40
N SER A 88 9.16 3.30 -4.97
CA SER A 88 10.00 3.98 -3.97
C SER A 88 9.89 3.35 -2.58
N LEU A 89 8.71 2.85 -2.22
CA LEU A 89 8.49 2.12 -0.98
C LEU A 89 9.31 0.83 -0.96
N ARG A 90 9.28 0.06 -2.07
CA ARG A 90 10.07 -1.16 -2.22
C ARG A 90 11.56 -0.88 -2.26
N ASP A 91 12.00 0.18 -2.91
CA ASP A 91 13.41 0.61 -2.93
C ASP A 91 13.93 0.90 -1.52
N ALA A 92 13.13 1.60 -0.70
CA ALA A 92 13.49 1.89 0.70
C ALA A 92 13.53 0.65 1.59
N LEU A 93 12.56 -0.25 1.44
CA LEU A 93 12.35 -1.37 2.38
C LEU A 93 13.11 -2.65 2.00
N SER A 94 13.31 -2.93 0.72
CA SER A 94 13.90 -4.22 0.25
C SER A 94 15.27 -4.55 0.86
N PRO A 95 16.18 -3.58 1.11
CA PRO A 95 17.46 -3.87 1.77
C PRO A 95 17.32 -4.45 3.18
N HIS A 96 16.21 -4.15 3.87
CA HIS A 96 15.92 -4.59 5.23
C HIS A 96 14.89 -5.72 5.27
N HIS A 97 14.08 -5.84 4.22
CA HIS A 97 12.95 -6.78 4.13
C HIS A 97 12.95 -7.53 2.80
N PRO A 98 13.82 -8.55 2.63
CA PRO A 98 13.93 -9.32 1.38
C PRO A 98 12.63 -10.01 0.96
N PHE A 99 11.74 -10.30 1.93
CA PHE A 99 10.43 -10.92 1.68
C PHE A 99 9.57 -10.13 0.69
N LEU A 100 9.78 -8.81 0.56
CA LEU A 100 9.06 -7.96 -0.39
C LEU A 100 9.23 -8.40 -1.84
N SER A 101 10.31 -9.11 -2.16
CA SER A 101 10.55 -9.68 -3.50
C SER A 101 9.54 -10.78 -3.88
N HIS A 102 8.89 -11.40 -2.90
CA HIS A 102 7.86 -12.42 -3.11
C HIS A 102 6.48 -11.81 -3.37
N ILE A 103 6.23 -10.61 -2.84
CA ILE A 103 4.92 -9.95 -2.91
C ILE A 103 4.81 -9.11 -4.17
N LYS A 104 3.75 -9.32 -4.95
CA LYS A 104 3.44 -8.53 -6.15
C LYS A 104 2.03 -7.96 -6.08
N LEU A 105 1.88 -6.70 -6.48
CA LEU A 105 0.57 -6.10 -6.74
C LEU A 105 -0.02 -6.77 -7.99
N SER A 106 -1.18 -7.41 -7.84
CA SER A 106 -1.86 -8.15 -8.89
C SER A 106 -3.09 -7.43 -9.45
N ASP A 107 -3.75 -6.59 -8.65
CA ASP A 107 -4.88 -5.77 -9.09
C ASP A 107 -4.94 -4.42 -8.36
N TYR A 108 -5.46 -3.41 -9.05
CA TYR A 108 -5.65 -2.05 -8.55
C TYR A 108 -6.97 -1.48 -9.08
N ALA A 109 -7.90 -1.17 -8.17
CA ALA A 109 -9.20 -0.65 -8.53
C ALA A 109 -9.56 0.60 -7.72
N VAL A 110 -10.19 1.58 -8.37
CA VAL A 110 -10.62 2.83 -7.73
C VAL A 110 -12.13 2.97 -7.87
N ARG A 111 -12.78 3.40 -6.78
CA ARG A 111 -14.20 3.75 -6.73
C ARG A 111 -14.38 5.14 -6.14
N VAL A 112 -15.13 5.99 -6.83
CA VAL A 112 -15.53 7.31 -6.31
C VAL A 112 -16.77 7.11 -5.44
N LEU A 113 -16.73 7.60 -4.19
CA LEU A 113 -17.83 7.41 -3.23
C LEU A 113 -18.90 8.49 -3.36
N ASP A 114 -18.49 9.75 -3.45
CA ASP A 114 -19.39 10.91 -3.44
C ASP A 114 -19.19 11.75 -4.73
N PRO A 115 -19.62 11.27 -5.90
CA PRO A 115 -19.32 11.91 -7.19
C PRO A 115 -19.87 13.34 -7.30
N GLU A 116 -20.90 13.68 -6.51
CA GLU A 116 -21.49 15.03 -6.46
C GLU A 116 -20.53 16.11 -5.96
N ARG A 117 -19.45 15.72 -5.25
CA ARG A 117 -18.41 16.64 -4.76
C ARG A 117 -17.30 16.92 -5.78
N ALA A 118 -17.43 16.42 -7.01
CA ALA A 118 -16.47 16.61 -8.12
C ALA A 118 -15.02 16.31 -7.68
N ALA A 119 -14.11 17.28 -7.74
CA ALA A 119 -12.70 17.10 -7.39
C ALA A 119 -12.45 16.83 -5.88
N ALA A 120 -13.42 17.12 -5.01
CA ALA A 120 -13.38 16.82 -3.58
C ALA A 120 -14.11 15.51 -3.23
N ALA A 121 -14.44 14.69 -4.24
CA ALA A 121 -15.05 13.39 -4.00
C ALA A 121 -14.05 12.47 -3.30
N ARG A 122 -14.52 11.80 -2.24
CA ARG A 122 -13.75 10.74 -1.60
C ARG A 122 -13.58 9.59 -2.59
N VAL A 123 -12.36 9.09 -2.69
CA VAL A 123 -12.04 7.87 -3.41
C VAL A 123 -11.78 6.73 -2.44
N ARG A 124 -12.13 5.53 -2.88
CA ARG A 124 -11.78 4.27 -2.27
C ARG A 124 -10.89 3.52 -3.24
N VAL A 125 -9.70 3.16 -2.79
CA VAL A 125 -8.70 2.41 -3.56
C VAL A 125 -8.62 1.00 -2.99
N PHE A 126 -8.73 0.01 -3.86
CA PHE A 126 -8.55 -1.39 -3.54
C PHE A 126 -7.26 -1.88 -4.19
N ILE A 127 -6.46 -2.62 -3.43
CA ILE A 127 -5.23 -3.25 -3.90
C ILE A 127 -5.31 -4.73 -3.58
N THR A 128 -4.99 -5.56 -4.56
CA THR A 128 -4.80 -7.01 -4.35
C THR A 128 -3.33 -7.33 -4.54
N CYS A 129 -2.78 -8.10 -3.61
CA CYS A 129 -1.41 -8.59 -3.67
C CYS A 129 -1.36 -10.12 -3.67
N PHE A 130 -0.29 -10.68 -4.22
CA PHE A 130 -0.04 -12.11 -4.35
C PHE A 130 1.41 -12.44 -4.01
N ASP A 131 1.66 -13.50 -3.23
CA ASP A 131 3.00 -13.96 -2.84
C ASP A 131 3.50 -15.20 -3.62
N GLY A 132 2.70 -15.73 -4.56
CA GLY A 132 2.95 -17.03 -5.20
C GLY A 132 2.04 -18.15 -4.71
N GLN A 133 1.39 -17.99 -3.56
CA GLN A 133 0.54 -19.00 -2.91
C GLN A 133 -0.80 -18.43 -2.45
N ARG A 134 -0.82 -17.19 -1.97
CA ARG A 134 -1.93 -16.50 -1.29
C ARG A 134 -2.21 -15.18 -1.99
N ASN A 135 -3.49 -14.83 -2.06
CA ASN A 135 -3.94 -13.49 -2.43
C ASN A 135 -4.53 -12.82 -1.19
N TRP A 136 -4.38 -11.50 -1.08
CA TRP A 136 -5.07 -10.71 -0.07
C TRP A 136 -5.40 -9.33 -0.63
N GLY A 137 -6.52 -8.77 -0.18
CA GLY A 137 -6.99 -7.46 -0.58
C GLY A 137 -6.91 -6.44 0.55
N THR A 138 -6.55 -5.20 0.24
CA THR A 138 -6.56 -4.04 1.16
C THR A 138 -7.31 -2.87 0.57
N VAL A 139 -7.70 -1.93 1.44
CA VAL A 139 -8.43 -0.73 1.05
C VAL A 139 -7.89 0.52 1.73
N GLY A 140 -7.85 1.62 0.98
CA GLY A 140 -7.62 2.95 1.50
C GLY A 140 -8.73 3.90 1.06
N VAL A 141 -9.03 4.91 1.89
CA VAL A 141 -10.12 5.86 1.63
C VAL A 141 -9.65 7.27 1.97
N SER A 142 -9.62 8.14 0.96
CA SER A 142 -9.21 9.54 1.13
C SER A 142 -9.85 10.43 0.05
N GLU A 143 -9.87 11.74 0.28
CA GLU A 143 -10.18 12.73 -0.77
C GLU A 143 -9.02 12.85 -1.78
N ASN A 144 -7.83 12.35 -1.42
CA ASN A 144 -6.67 12.30 -2.30
C ASN A 144 -6.38 10.85 -2.73
N ILE A 145 -6.37 10.60 -4.04
CA ILE A 145 -6.10 9.27 -4.61
C ILE A 145 -4.73 8.71 -4.25
N VAL A 146 -3.71 9.56 -4.11
CA VAL A 146 -2.37 9.13 -3.69
C VAL A 146 -2.39 8.67 -2.25
N GLU A 147 -3.08 9.41 -1.37
CA GLU A 147 -3.21 9.06 0.05
C GLU A 147 -4.02 7.76 0.24
N ALA A 148 -5.13 7.60 -0.50
CA ALA A 148 -5.88 6.35 -0.48
C ALA A 148 -5.05 5.16 -0.99
N SER A 149 -4.22 5.38 -2.01
CA SER A 149 -3.32 4.34 -2.53
C SER A 149 -2.21 4.01 -1.54
N TRP A 150 -1.64 5.01 -0.88
CA TRP A 150 -0.64 4.85 0.17
C TRP A 150 -1.15 3.97 1.31
N GLN A 151 -2.35 4.28 1.82
CA GLN A 151 -2.99 3.49 2.89
C GLN A 151 -3.16 2.03 2.48
N ALA A 152 -3.70 1.77 1.29
CA ALA A 152 -3.90 0.41 0.79
C ALA A 152 -2.57 -0.34 0.59
N LEU A 153 -1.53 0.33 0.06
CA LEU A 153 -0.20 -0.26 -0.15
C LEU A 153 0.46 -0.64 1.18
N VAL A 154 0.47 0.27 2.14
CA VAL A 154 1.06 0.03 3.47
C VAL A 154 0.32 -1.08 4.19
N ASP A 155 -1.02 -1.01 4.26
CA ASP A 155 -1.80 -2.09 4.87
C ASP A 155 -1.50 -3.43 4.21
N SER A 156 -1.27 -3.47 2.89
CA SER A 156 -1.01 -4.73 2.18
C SER A 156 0.31 -5.36 2.60
N ILE A 157 1.36 -4.55 2.71
CA ILE A 157 2.69 -5.00 3.12
C ILE A 157 2.70 -5.34 4.61
N GLU A 158 2.08 -4.52 5.45
CA GLU A 158 2.04 -4.74 6.90
C GLU A 158 1.19 -5.94 7.30
N TYR A 159 0.11 -6.22 6.56
CA TYR A 159 -0.66 -7.44 6.74
C TYR A 159 0.23 -8.66 6.53
N TYR A 160 1.00 -8.69 5.43
CA TYR A 160 1.91 -9.79 5.17
C TYR A 160 3.01 -9.90 6.24
N PHE A 161 3.60 -8.78 6.63
CA PHE A 161 4.61 -8.72 7.67
C PHE A 161 4.09 -9.29 9.01
N ASN A 162 2.92 -8.84 9.47
CA ASN A 162 2.36 -9.27 10.74
C ASN A 162 1.88 -10.73 10.71
N ASN A 163 1.29 -11.21 9.61
CA ASN A 163 0.71 -12.55 9.55
C ASN A 163 1.71 -13.64 9.11
N TYR A 164 2.75 -13.28 8.36
CA TYR A 164 3.60 -14.29 7.71
C TYR A 164 5.09 -14.16 7.99
N VAL A 165 5.59 -12.95 8.29
CA VAL A 165 7.01 -12.74 8.62
C VAL A 165 7.21 -12.89 10.13
N LEU A 166 6.52 -12.09 10.93
CA LEU A 166 6.64 -12.10 12.39
C LEU A 166 6.15 -13.41 13.02
N GLU A 167 5.01 -13.93 12.56
CA GLU A 167 4.43 -15.15 13.15
C GLU A 167 5.18 -16.44 12.77
N ASN A 168 5.85 -16.48 11.61
CA ASN A 168 6.53 -17.70 11.13
C ASN A 168 8.07 -17.62 11.17
N GLY A 169 8.67 -16.48 11.53
CA GLY A 169 10.13 -16.30 11.57
C GLY A 169 10.80 -16.45 10.19
N ILE A 170 10.09 -16.12 9.11
CA ILE A 170 10.63 -16.21 7.74
C ILE A 170 11.47 -14.95 7.49
N ASN A 171 12.80 -15.09 7.62
CA ASN A 171 13.79 -14.07 7.21
C ASN A 171 14.12 -14.17 5.72
#